data_AF-A0A2X3I7Z5-F1
#
_entry.id   AF-A0A2X3I7Z5-F1
#
_cell.length_a   1.000
_cell.length_b   1.000
_cell.length_c   1.000
_cell.angle_alpha   90.00
_cell.angle_beta   90.00
_cell.angle_gamma   90.00
#
_symmetry.space_group_name_H-M   'P 1'
#
loop_
_entity.id
_entity.type
_entity.pdbx_description
1 polymer ?
#
loop_
_entity_poly.entity_id
_entity_poly.type
_entity_poly.pdbx_seq_one_letter_code
_entity_poly.pdbx_strand_id
1 'polypeptide(L)'
;MPVRQRLKLDQNTSLVISSMLDGLLIDCVALFLAEARKKNGKETLLVGWSNEDRTRLWLEAWRLSQRGWHVNVLAEPLESPRPELFPGQHIFVWTGRAATPLQEELLSHWQEQGFSIHFHGQN
;
A
#
# COMPACT_ATOMS: atom_id res chain seq x y z
N MET A 1 0.80 9.58 -19.72
CA MET A 1 2.12 9.78 -19.08
C MET A 1 1.94 10.58 -17.80
N PRO A 2 2.06 9.99 -16.59
CA PRO A 2 1.83 10.66 -15.31
C PRO A 2 2.88 11.74 -15.01
N VAL A 3 2.45 12.83 -14.37
CA VAL A 3 3.24 14.04 -14.06
C VAL A 3 4.57 13.72 -13.36
N ARG A 4 4.58 12.73 -12.44
CA ARG A 4 5.79 12.24 -11.75
C ARG A 4 6.91 11.78 -12.68
N GLN A 5 6.58 11.20 -13.83
CA GLN A 5 7.57 10.72 -14.79
C GLN A 5 8.20 11.87 -15.58
N ARG A 6 7.47 12.97 -15.79
CA ARG A 6 7.96 14.15 -16.52
C ARG A 6 8.89 15.02 -15.69
N LEU A 7 8.69 15.04 -14.36
CA LEU A 7 9.51 15.84 -13.47
C LEU A 7 10.97 15.34 -13.44
N LYS A 8 11.21 14.03 -13.54
CA LYS A 8 12.54 13.36 -13.46
C LYS A 8 13.63 13.82 -14.45
N LEU A 9 13.37 14.80 -15.32
CA LEU A 9 14.28 15.22 -16.40
C LEU A 9 15.32 16.29 -16.01
N ASP A 10 15.26 16.86 -14.78
CA ASP A 10 16.31 17.73 -14.22
C ASP A 10 16.73 17.26 -12.81
N GLN A 11 17.90 16.64 -12.65
CA GLN A 11 18.15 15.64 -11.59
C GLN A 11 17.99 16.15 -10.14
N ASN A 12 18.46 17.36 -9.81
CA ASN A 12 18.40 17.86 -8.43
C ASN A 12 17.10 18.61 -8.15
N THR A 13 16.69 19.51 -9.04
CA THR A 13 15.42 20.26 -8.90
C THR A 13 14.22 19.32 -8.94
N SER A 14 14.25 18.32 -9.83
CA SER A 14 13.20 17.31 -9.93
C SER A 14 13.04 16.51 -8.66
N LEU A 15 14.15 16.11 -8.01
CA LEU A 15 14.07 15.26 -6.84
C LEU A 15 13.42 16.00 -5.68
N VAL A 16 13.79 17.28 -5.48
CA VAL A 16 13.18 18.15 -4.48
C VAL A 16 11.70 18.38 -4.77
N ILE A 17 11.34 18.74 -6.00
CA ILE A 17 9.94 18.98 -6.38
C ILE A 17 9.11 17.69 -6.29
N SER A 18 9.68 16.55 -6.70
CA SER A 18 9.00 15.26 -6.59
C SER A 18 8.80 14.88 -5.12
N SER A 19 9.81 15.03 -4.28
CA SER A 19 9.70 14.77 -2.84
C SER A 19 8.65 15.66 -2.17
N MET A 20 8.57 16.94 -2.55
CA MET A 20 7.51 17.84 -2.08
C MET A 20 6.12 17.37 -2.52
N LEU A 21 5.97 17.00 -3.80
CA LEU A 21 4.71 16.45 -4.32
C LEU A 21 4.32 15.13 -3.63
N ASP A 22 5.28 14.29 -3.30
CA ASP A 22 5.10 13.04 -2.56
C ASP A 22 4.51 13.30 -1.17
N GLY A 23 5.10 14.24 -0.44
CA GLY A 23 4.59 14.66 0.87
C GLY A 23 3.15 15.17 0.81
N LEU A 24 2.85 16.05 -0.15
CA LEU A 24 1.49 16.60 -0.34
C LEU A 24 0.46 15.50 -0.67
N LEU A 25 0.83 14.52 -1.50
CA LEU A 25 -0.06 13.42 -1.85
C LEU A 25 -0.31 12.48 -0.67
N ILE A 26 0.71 12.16 0.12
CA ILE A 26 0.56 11.35 1.33
C ILE A 26 -0.37 12.08 2.33
N ASP A 27 -0.19 13.38 2.54
CA ASP A 27 -1.04 14.19 3.42
C ASP A 27 -2.51 14.21 2.96
N CYS A 28 -2.76 14.43 1.66
CA CYS A 28 -4.10 14.36 1.08
C CYS A 28 -4.75 12.98 1.29
N VAL A 29 -4.00 11.91 1.05
CA VAL A 29 -4.48 10.55 1.30
C VAL A 29 -4.80 10.34 2.76
N ALA A 30 -3.94 10.76 3.69
CA ALA A 30 -4.16 10.60 5.12
C ALA A 30 -5.48 11.26 5.56
N LEU A 31 -5.78 12.46 5.04
CA LEU A 31 -7.07 13.13 5.23
C LEU A 31 -8.24 12.30 4.69
N PHE A 32 -8.14 11.78 3.46
CA PHE A 32 -9.20 10.93 2.89
C PHE A 32 -9.42 9.63 3.66
N LEU A 33 -8.35 9.01 4.16
CA LEU A 33 -8.45 7.82 5.01
C LEU A 33 -9.10 8.15 6.35
N ALA A 34 -8.81 9.30 6.96
CA ALA A 34 -9.48 9.75 8.18
C ALA A 34 -10.98 10.00 7.97
N GLU A 35 -11.36 10.63 6.86
CA GLU A 35 -12.78 10.82 6.51
C GLU A 35 -13.50 9.50 6.22
N ALA A 36 -12.85 8.55 5.55
CA ALA A 36 -13.43 7.24 5.24
C ALA A 36 -13.84 6.47 6.51
N ARG A 37 -13.04 6.56 7.58
CA ARG A 37 -13.31 5.91 8.88
C ARG A 37 -14.58 6.38 9.60
N LYS A 38 -15.14 7.53 9.21
CA LYS A 38 -16.39 8.04 9.80
C LYS A 38 -17.63 7.28 9.31
N LYS A 39 -17.49 6.45 8.29
CA LYS A 39 -18.58 5.66 7.69
C LYS A 39 -18.51 4.22 8.20
N ASN A 40 -19.54 3.42 7.92
CA ASN A 40 -19.48 1.99 8.19
C ASN A 40 -18.45 1.34 7.24
N GLY A 41 -17.55 0.53 7.80
CA GLY A 41 -16.50 -0.15 7.06
C GLY A 41 -15.81 -1.21 7.89
N LYS A 42 -14.91 -1.96 7.27
CA LYS A 42 -14.12 -3.01 7.93
C LYS A 42 -12.67 -2.55 8.07
N GLU A 43 -12.03 -2.88 9.19
CA GLU A 43 -10.61 -2.59 9.40
C GLU A 43 -9.73 -3.50 8.55
N THR A 44 -8.65 -2.95 8.00
CA THR A 44 -7.63 -3.70 7.28
C THR A 44 -6.26 -3.04 7.43
N LEU A 45 -5.21 -3.84 7.33
CA LEU A 45 -3.82 -3.41 7.29
C LEU A 45 -3.29 -3.53 5.85
N LEU A 46 -2.73 -2.45 5.29
CA LEU A 46 -2.02 -2.49 4.02
C LEU A 46 -0.51 -2.48 4.26
N VAL A 47 0.18 -3.46 3.66
CA VAL A 47 1.63 -3.67 3.76
C VAL A 47 2.27 -3.62 2.38
N GLY A 48 3.30 -2.80 2.21
CA GLY A 48 4.16 -2.87 1.02
C GLY A 48 5.06 -4.09 1.09
N TRP A 49 5.16 -4.86 0.00
CA TRP A 49 5.98 -6.06 -0.09
C TRP A 49 7.04 -5.94 -1.20
N SER A 50 8.31 -5.86 -0.80
CA SER A 50 9.48 -5.71 -1.69
C SER A 50 9.30 -4.56 -2.70
N ASN A 51 8.75 -3.44 -2.23
CA ASN A 51 8.52 -2.22 -3.00
C ASN A 51 8.71 -0.97 -2.13
N GLU A 52 9.59 -0.08 -2.57
CA GLU A 52 9.96 1.13 -1.82
C GLU A 52 9.13 2.38 -2.16
N ASP A 53 8.18 2.30 -3.11
CA ASP A 53 7.31 3.42 -3.50
C ASP A 53 6.23 3.68 -2.44
N ARG A 54 6.65 4.34 -1.35
CA ARG A 54 5.80 4.72 -0.22
C ARG A 54 4.61 5.56 -0.68
N THR A 55 4.83 6.56 -1.54
CA THR A 55 3.73 7.42 -1.97
C THR A 55 2.66 6.64 -2.72
N ARG A 56 3.04 5.70 -3.57
CA ARG A 56 2.08 4.85 -4.26
C ARG A 56 1.40 3.85 -3.32
N LEU A 57 2.09 3.33 -2.30
CA LEU A 57 1.45 2.53 -1.25
C LEU A 57 0.29 3.29 -0.58
N TRP A 58 0.48 4.57 -0.25
CA TRP A 58 -0.58 5.43 0.29
C TRP A 58 -1.72 5.62 -0.73
N LEU A 59 -1.43 5.86 -2.01
CA LEU A 59 -2.47 5.96 -3.05
C LEU A 59 -3.29 4.66 -3.20
N GLU A 60 -2.66 3.50 -2.99
CA GLU A 60 -3.35 2.21 -3.00
C GLU A 60 -4.22 2.01 -1.74
N ALA A 61 -3.80 2.53 -0.58
CA ALA A 61 -4.63 2.59 0.61
C ALA A 61 -5.91 3.40 0.35
N TRP A 62 -5.79 4.54 -0.32
CA TRP A 62 -6.96 5.33 -0.73
C TRP A 62 -7.89 4.54 -1.67
N ARG A 63 -7.34 3.78 -2.62
CA ARG A 63 -8.16 2.92 -3.51
C ARG A 63 -8.92 1.85 -2.74
N LEU A 64 -8.29 1.24 -1.74
CA LEU A 64 -8.96 0.29 -0.84
C LEU A 64 -10.05 0.97 -0.01
N SER A 65 -9.83 2.20 0.44
CA SER A 65 -10.83 2.92 1.23
C SER A 65 -12.12 3.22 0.46
N GLN A 66 -12.02 3.44 -0.86
CA GLN A 66 -13.19 3.58 -1.73
C GLN A 66 -14.03 2.28 -1.82
N ARG A 67 -13.49 1.13 -1.39
CA ARG A 67 -14.17 -0.16 -1.36
C ARG A 67 -14.75 -0.52 0.02
N GLY A 68 -14.85 0.46 0.94
CA GLY A 68 -15.43 0.27 2.27
C GLY A 68 -14.44 -0.24 3.32
N TRP A 69 -13.14 -0.18 3.05
CA TRP A 69 -12.10 -0.53 4.00
C TRP A 69 -11.63 0.68 4.81
N HIS A 70 -11.45 0.49 6.11
CA HIS A 70 -10.72 1.39 6.98
C HIS A 70 -9.27 0.93 7.01
N VAL A 71 -8.44 1.62 6.22
CA VAL A 71 -7.08 1.15 5.94
C VAL A 71 -6.09 1.78 6.92
N ASN A 72 -5.40 0.94 7.67
CA ASN A 72 -4.15 1.29 8.35
C ASN A 72 -2.98 0.95 7.42
N VAL A 73 -2.06 1.89 7.22
CA VAL A 73 -0.92 1.71 6.31
C VAL A 73 0.32 1.48 7.14
N LEU A 74 1.06 0.39 6.87
CA LEU A 74 2.38 0.22 7.45
C LEU A 74 3.34 1.21 6.78
N ALA A 75 3.96 2.08 7.58
CA ALA A 75 4.79 3.17 7.08
C ALA A 75 5.99 2.69 6.26
N GLU A 76 6.59 1.57 6.69
CA GLU A 76 7.73 0.96 6.02
C GLU A 76 7.31 -0.30 5.26
N PRO A 77 7.69 -0.43 3.98
CA PRO A 77 7.52 -1.66 3.24
C PRO A 77 8.43 -2.75 3.83
N LEU A 78 7.98 -4.00 3.72
CA LEU A 78 8.68 -5.16 4.22
C LEU A 78 9.26 -5.96 3.05
N GLU A 79 10.47 -6.50 3.22
CA GLU A 79 11.02 -7.49 2.29
C GLU A 79 10.23 -8.80 2.32
N SER A 80 9.73 -9.18 3.50
CA SER A 80 8.86 -10.34 3.67
C SER A 80 7.78 -10.04 4.71
N PRO A 81 6.49 -10.07 4.34
CA PRO A 81 5.39 -9.97 5.27
C PRO A 81 5.45 -11.04 6.35
N ARG A 82 5.00 -10.68 7.56
CA ARG A 82 4.90 -11.59 8.70
C ARG A 82 3.51 -11.46 9.32
N PRO A 83 2.48 -12.10 8.73
CA PRO A 83 1.10 -11.98 9.20
C PRO A 83 0.92 -12.41 10.67
N GLU A 84 1.79 -13.29 11.17
CA GLU A 84 1.83 -13.73 12.57
C GLU A 84 2.06 -12.59 13.57
N LEU A 85 2.65 -11.46 13.15
CA LEU A 85 2.82 -10.27 14.00
C LEU A 85 1.55 -9.43 14.12
N PHE A 86 0.52 -9.71 13.32
CA PHE A 86 -0.75 -8.99 13.28
C PHE A 86 -1.94 -9.95 13.47
N PRO A 87 -1.99 -10.67 14.60
CA PRO A 87 -3.00 -11.72 14.80
C PRO A 87 -4.42 -11.15 14.71
N GLY A 88 -5.28 -11.84 13.96
CA GLY A 88 -6.69 -11.48 13.78
C GLY A 88 -6.96 -10.28 12.86
N GLN A 89 -5.92 -9.65 12.29
CA GLN A 89 -6.11 -8.58 11.33
C GLN A 89 -6.39 -9.13 9.92
N HIS A 90 -7.22 -8.41 9.17
CA HIS A 90 -7.32 -8.57 7.73
C HIS A 90 -6.17 -7.78 7.08
N ILE A 91 -5.36 -8.43 6.26
CA ILE A 91 -4.14 -7.87 5.70
C ILE A 91 -4.23 -7.87 4.17
N PHE A 92 -3.91 -6.73 3.56
CA PHE A 92 -3.57 -6.64 2.16
C PHE A 92 -2.06 -6.44 1.99
N VAL A 93 -1.46 -7.17 1.06
CA VAL A 93 -0.07 -6.95 0.62
C VAL A 93 -0.05 -6.37 -0.79
N TRP A 94 0.86 -5.43 -1.04
CA TRP A 94 0.99 -4.76 -2.33
C TRP A 94 2.45 -4.70 -2.77
N THR A 95 2.74 -5.19 -3.97
CA THR A 95 4.10 -5.25 -4.55
C THR A 95 4.32 -4.21 -5.65
N GLY A 96 3.28 -3.46 -6.05
CA GLY A 96 3.31 -2.47 -7.14
C GLY A 96 3.38 -3.01 -8.56
N ARG A 97 3.44 -4.33 -8.70
CA ARG A 97 3.47 -5.10 -9.95
C ARG A 97 2.68 -6.40 -9.74
N ALA A 98 2.60 -7.26 -10.75
CA ALA A 98 2.09 -8.62 -10.55
C ALA A 98 2.94 -9.36 -9.51
N ALA A 99 2.30 -10.23 -8.70
CA ALA A 99 3.01 -11.08 -7.76
C ALA A 99 3.94 -12.05 -8.51
N THR A 100 5.11 -12.32 -7.94
CA THR A 100 5.98 -13.40 -8.45
C THR A 100 5.45 -14.76 -8.00
N PRO A 101 5.81 -15.88 -8.68
CA PRO A 101 5.38 -17.21 -8.27
C PRO A 101 5.72 -17.54 -6.80
N LEU A 102 6.91 -17.10 -6.34
CA LEU A 102 7.31 -17.25 -4.94
C LEU A 102 6.40 -16.47 -3.98
N GLN A 103 5.98 -15.26 -4.36
CA GLN A 103 5.08 -14.44 -3.55
C GLN A 103 3.68 -15.05 -3.48
N GLU A 104 3.20 -15.64 -4.57
CA GLU A 104 1.92 -16.36 -4.63
C GLU A 104 1.94 -17.63 -3.76
N GLU A 105 3.05 -18.37 -3.79
CA GLU A 105 3.25 -19.56 -2.95
C GLU A 105 3.25 -19.18 -1.46
N LEU A 106 3.99 -18.13 -1.07
CA LEU A 106 3.99 -17.63 0.31
C LEU A 106 2.62 -17.13 0.76
N LEU A 107 1.89 -16.41 -0.11
CA LEU A 107 0.51 -15.99 0.14
C LEU A 107 -0.40 -17.19 0.41
N SER A 108 -0.32 -18.21 -0.44
CA SER A 108 -1.12 -19.43 -0.30
C SER A 108 -0.79 -20.15 1.00
N HIS A 109 0.50 -20.26 1.35
CA HIS A 109 0.94 -20.87 2.59
C HIS A 109 0.39 -20.16 3.83
N TRP A 110 0.44 -18.82 3.87
CA TRP A 110 -0.13 -18.07 4.99
C TRP A 110 -1.66 -18.19 5.07
N GLN A 111 -2.35 -18.25 3.93
CA GLN A 111 -3.81 -18.47 3.90
C GLN A 111 -4.18 -19.86 4.42
N GLU A 112 -3.41 -20.91 4.07
CA GLU A 112 -3.59 -22.27 4.59
C GLU A 112 -3.38 -22.35 6.11
N GLN A 113 -2.52 -21.51 6.66
CA GLN A 113 -2.33 -21.34 8.12
C GLN A 113 -3.48 -20.57 8.80
N GLY A 114 -4.45 -20.06 8.03
CA GLY A 114 -5.62 -19.35 8.54
C GLY A 114 -5.42 -17.84 8.68
N PHE A 115 -4.32 -17.27 8.19
CA PHE A 115 -4.16 -15.81 8.17
C PHE A 115 -5.05 -15.18 7.10
N SER A 116 -5.76 -14.11 7.46
CA SER A 116 -6.58 -13.32 6.53
C SER A 116 -5.69 -12.36 5.73
N ILE A 117 -4.81 -12.90 4.88
CA ILE A 117 -3.87 -12.13 4.06
C ILE A 117 -4.18 -12.28 2.57
N HIS A 118 -4.25 -11.17 1.85
CA HIS A 118 -4.65 -11.15 0.45
C HIS A 118 -3.77 -10.20 -0.38
N PHE A 119 -3.55 -10.56 -1.63
CA PHE A 119 -2.86 -9.68 -2.57
C PHE A 119 -3.78 -8.52 -3.01
N HIS A 120 -3.25 -7.30 -3.02
CA HIS A 120 -3.87 -6.12 -3.61
C HIS A 120 -3.01 -5.64 -4.78
N GLY A 121 -3.56 -5.66 -6.00
CA GLY A 121 -2.83 -5.31 -7.22
C GLY A 121 -3.65 -5.62 -8.47
N GLN A 122 -3.14 -5.22 -9.64
CA GLN A 122 -3.68 -5.69 -10.91
C GLN A 122 -3.04 -7.05 -11.22
N ASN A 123 -3.88 -8.07 -11.41
CA ASN A 123 -3.49 -9.30 -12.09
C ASN A 123 -3.36 -9.05 -13.59
#